data_AF-A0A3E2HG14-F1
#
_entry.id   AF-A0A3E2HG14-F1
#
_cell.length_a   1.000
_cell.length_b   1.000
_cell.length_c   1.000
_cell.angle_alpha   90.00
_cell.angle_beta   90.00
_cell.angle_gamma   90.00
#
_symmetry.space_group_name_H-M   'P 1'
#
loop_
_entity.id
_entity.type
_entity.pdbx_description
1 polymer ?
#
loop_
_entity_poly.entity_id
_entity_poly.type
_entity_poly.pdbx_seq_one_letter_code
_entity_poly.pdbx_strand_id
1 'polypeptide(L)'
;MSTDIRVTNEYQWLDAPSGVHIPTPNELIKLCVAEDPRGYNMGLAYPPEAPVLWIKYGHSVIWNEIPAQAMAHRELQHLGSPVRVPGIFYACEMGKPGITYNFEVNYKSYIVMEYVSGKTAAKWLESTEDPAHKERIYRKVAFALSELHLIPVPLDARPVATGGGCIRHCFFDLQEAPRQYQTTEQLELHLNLINAL
;
A
#
# COMPACT_ATOMS: atom_id res chain seq x y z
N MET A 1 -6.84 -32.25 4.30
CA MET A 1 -5.62 -31.96 5.08
C MET A 1 -5.78 -30.57 5.68
N SER A 2 -5.81 -30.46 7.00
CA SER A 2 -5.96 -29.17 7.69
C SER A 2 -4.68 -28.36 7.51
N THR A 3 -4.69 -27.39 6.59
CA THR A 3 -3.65 -26.36 6.53
C THR A 3 -3.92 -25.38 7.65
N ASP A 4 -3.19 -25.54 8.76
CA ASP A 4 -3.20 -24.64 9.90
C ASP A 4 -2.61 -23.28 9.49
N ILE A 5 -3.46 -22.40 8.94
CA ILE A 5 -3.12 -21.02 8.59
C ILE A 5 -3.33 -20.18 9.86
N ARG A 6 -2.29 -19.48 10.29
CA ARG A 6 -2.30 -18.63 11.47
C ARG A 6 -1.78 -17.24 11.14
N VAL A 7 -2.10 -16.29 12.01
CA VAL A 7 -1.47 -14.97 11.98
C VAL A 7 0.02 -15.14 12.24
N THR A 8 0.84 -14.72 11.29
CA THR A 8 2.32 -14.73 11.38
C THR A 8 2.86 -13.35 11.73
N ASN A 9 2.20 -12.29 11.26
CA ASN A 9 2.47 -10.91 11.65
C ASN A 9 1.15 -10.16 11.87
N GLU A 10 1.17 -9.21 12.79
CA GLU A 10 0.01 -8.40 13.14
C GLU A 10 0.44 -6.97 13.44
N TYR A 11 -0.41 -6.03 13.05
CA TYR A 11 -0.19 -4.61 13.27
C TYR A 11 -1.53 -3.92 13.54
N GLN A 12 -1.57 -3.12 14.60
CA GLN A 12 -2.72 -2.28 14.96
C GLN A 12 -2.20 -0.86 15.17
N TRP A 13 -2.88 0.13 14.61
CA TRP A 13 -2.41 1.53 14.68
C TRP A 13 -3.47 2.51 15.14
N LEU A 14 -4.40 2.88 14.26
CA LEU A 14 -5.46 3.82 14.60
C LEU A 14 -6.63 3.07 15.27
N ASP A 15 -7.27 3.76 16.21
CA ASP A 15 -8.54 3.30 16.74
C ASP A 15 -9.61 3.34 15.64
N ALA A 16 -10.49 2.34 15.66
CA ALA A 16 -11.65 2.32 14.78
C ALA A 16 -12.56 3.53 15.09
N PRO A 17 -13.19 4.14 14.07
CA PRO A 17 -14.23 5.13 14.32
C PRO A 17 -15.34 4.53 15.19
N SER A 18 -15.99 5.36 16.01
CA SER A 18 -17.03 4.90 16.92
C SER A 18 -18.13 4.13 16.19
N GLY A 19 -18.42 2.90 16.66
CA GLY A 19 -19.43 2.03 16.06
C GLY A 19 -18.97 1.23 14.84
N VAL A 20 -17.70 1.34 14.43
CA VAL A 20 -17.14 0.57 13.31
C VAL A 20 -16.47 -0.70 13.82
N HIS A 21 -16.90 -1.86 13.31
CA HIS A 21 -16.26 -3.16 13.56
C HIS A 21 -15.08 -3.36 12.62
N ILE A 22 -13.88 -3.55 13.16
CA ILE A 22 -12.69 -3.93 12.39
C ILE A 22 -12.67 -5.46 12.27
N PRO A 23 -12.71 -6.03 11.05
CA PRO A 23 -12.70 -7.47 10.87
C PRO A 23 -11.46 -8.13 11.48
N THR A 24 -11.69 -9.19 12.25
CA THR A 24 -10.65 -10.08 12.77
C THR A 24 -10.00 -10.90 11.66
N PRO A 25 -8.82 -11.50 11.86
CA PRO A 25 -8.18 -12.40 10.88
C PRO A 25 -9.11 -13.49 10.31
N ASN A 26 -9.91 -14.12 11.17
CA ASN A 26 -10.85 -15.16 10.76
C ASN A 26 -12.00 -14.62 9.90
N GLU A 27 -12.43 -13.39 10.13
CA GLU A 27 -13.43 -12.72 9.31
C GLU A 27 -12.82 -12.29 7.98
N LEU A 28 -11.60 -11.77 7.98
CA LEU A 28 -10.87 -11.38 6.76
C LEU A 28 -10.72 -12.55 5.78
N ILE A 29 -10.40 -13.76 6.26
CA ILE A 29 -10.34 -14.95 5.40
C ILE A 29 -11.70 -15.23 4.72
N LYS A 30 -12.81 -15.05 5.45
CA LYS A 30 -14.16 -15.32 4.95
C LYS A 30 -14.67 -14.22 4.02
N LEU A 31 -14.28 -12.96 4.26
CA LEU A 31 -14.70 -11.81 3.46
C LEU A 31 -13.93 -11.72 2.14
N CYS A 32 -12.62 -11.98 2.18
CA CYS A 32 -11.70 -11.69 1.08
C CYS A 32 -11.38 -12.95 0.25
N VAL A 33 -12.42 -13.58 -0.30
CA VAL A 33 -12.31 -14.86 -1.03
C VAL A 33 -11.91 -14.72 -2.50
N ALA A 34 -12.13 -13.54 -3.11
CA ALA A 34 -11.78 -13.34 -4.52
C ALA A 34 -10.27 -13.26 -4.71
N GLU A 35 -9.77 -13.78 -5.83
CA GLU A 35 -8.34 -13.77 -6.19
C GLU A 35 -8.19 -13.22 -7.62
N ASP A 36 -7.15 -12.42 -7.87
CA ASP A 36 -6.80 -12.03 -9.23
C ASP A 36 -6.08 -13.22 -9.90
N PRO A 37 -6.45 -13.62 -11.13
CA PRO A 37 -5.81 -14.74 -11.83
C PRO A 37 -4.29 -14.63 -12.01
N ARG A 38 -3.74 -13.41 -11.92
CA ARG A 38 -2.30 -13.12 -12.02
C ARG A 38 -1.63 -12.98 -10.65
N GLY A 39 -2.36 -13.21 -9.56
CA GLY A 39 -1.85 -13.10 -8.18
C GLY A 39 -1.71 -11.67 -7.66
N TYR A 40 -2.31 -10.69 -8.34
CA TYR A 40 -2.32 -9.31 -7.87
C TYR A 40 -3.21 -9.12 -6.64
N ASN A 41 -2.92 -8.07 -5.88
CA ASN A 41 -3.73 -7.69 -4.75
C ASN A 41 -5.15 -7.31 -5.18
N MET A 42 -6.09 -7.66 -4.34
CA MET A 42 -7.50 -7.32 -4.44
C MET A 42 -7.85 -6.22 -3.44
N GLY A 43 -9.05 -5.68 -3.58
CA GLY A 43 -9.59 -4.68 -2.68
C GLY A 43 -11.08 -4.91 -2.44
N LEU A 44 -11.53 -4.70 -1.21
CA LEU A 44 -12.92 -4.84 -0.80
C LEU A 44 -13.35 -3.61 0.01
N ALA A 45 -14.38 -2.91 -0.47
CA ALA A 45 -15.06 -1.88 0.33
C ALA A 45 -15.99 -2.58 1.33
N TYR A 46 -15.93 -2.18 2.60
CA TYR A 46 -16.65 -2.84 3.68
C TYR A 46 -17.21 -1.84 4.72
N PRO A 47 -18.43 -2.05 5.26
CA PRO A 47 -19.42 -3.00 4.78
C PRO A 47 -19.89 -2.71 3.34
N PRO A 48 -20.54 -3.66 2.65
CA PRO A 48 -20.99 -3.45 1.27
C PRO A 48 -21.96 -2.27 1.12
N GLU A 49 -22.90 -2.13 2.05
CA GLU A 49 -23.73 -0.93 2.17
C GLU A 49 -23.02 0.14 3.00
N ALA A 50 -22.83 1.34 2.44
CA ALA A 50 -22.16 2.46 3.11
C ALA A 50 -20.75 2.11 3.66
N PRO A 51 -19.79 1.79 2.76
CA PRO A 51 -18.45 1.38 3.18
C PRO A 51 -17.72 2.47 3.96
N VAL A 52 -17.10 2.06 5.05
CA VAL A 52 -16.23 2.90 5.91
C VAL A 52 -14.82 2.35 5.99
N LEU A 53 -14.61 1.10 5.59
CA LEU A 53 -13.34 0.42 5.49
C LEU A 53 -13.01 0.06 4.04
N TRP A 54 -11.73 0.11 3.71
CA TRP A 54 -11.17 -0.54 2.54
C TRP A 54 -10.21 -1.63 2.99
N ILE A 55 -10.43 -2.85 2.52
CA ILE A 55 -9.61 -4.02 2.83
C ILE A 55 -8.79 -4.34 1.59
N LYS A 56 -7.50 -4.00 1.61
CA LYS A 56 -6.53 -4.43 0.59
C LYS A 56 -5.97 -5.78 1.00
N TYR A 57 -5.95 -6.74 0.09
CA TYR A 57 -5.50 -8.09 0.45
C TYR A 57 -4.89 -8.85 -0.73
N GLY A 58 -4.09 -9.89 -0.46
CA GLY A 58 -3.54 -10.78 -1.48
C GLY A 58 -2.09 -11.15 -1.25
N HIS A 59 -1.54 -11.96 -2.16
CA HIS A 59 -0.16 -12.43 -2.09
C HIS A 59 0.86 -11.33 -2.44
N SER A 60 0.46 -10.35 -3.26
CA SER A 60 1.31 -9.23 -3.65
C SER A 60 1.24 -8.03 -2.68
N VAL A 61 0.49 -8.15 -1.58
CA VAL A 61 0.45 -7.10 -0.55
C VAL A 61 1.65 -7.27 0.35
N ILE A 62 2.56 -6.31 0.32
CA ILE A 62 3.85 -6.41 1.00
C ILE A 62 3.80 -5.69 2.34
N TRP A 63 4.41 -6.27 3.37
CA TRP A 63 4.38 -5.71 4.73
C TRP A 63 4.96 -4.30 4.83
N ASN A 64 5.93 -3.94 3.98
CA ASN A 64 6.50 -2.59 3.90
C ASN A 64 5.52 -1.50 3.44
N GLU A 65 4.37 -1.85 2.88
CA GLU A 65 3.32 -0.89 2.57
C GLU A 65 2.76 -0.23 3.83
N ILE A 66 2.70 -0.97 4.94
CA ILE A 66 2.15 -0.49 6.22
C ILE A 66 2.96 0.69 6.76
N PRO A 67 4.28 0.57 7.03
CA PRO A 67 5.06 1.71 7.52
C PRO A 67 5.14 2.85 6.51
N ALA A 68 5.13 2.57 5.19
CA ALA A 68 5.14 3.61 4.16
C ALA A 68 3.85 4.45 4.19
N GLN A 69 2.69 3.80 4.24
CA GLN A 69 1.39 4.48 4.32
C GLN A 69 1.20 5.19 5.66
N ALA A 70 1.63 4.57 6.77
CA ALA A 70 1.57 5.19 8.09
C ALA A 70 2.43 6.46 8.17
N MET A 71 3.63 6.42 7.61
CA MET A 71 4.50 7.58 7.48
C MET A 71 3.82 8.67 6.66
N ALA A 72 3.33 8.36 5.45
CA ALA A 72 2.69 9.36 4.59
C ALA A 72 1.45 10.00 5.25
N HIS A 73 0.60 9.19 5.91
CA HIS A 73 -0.56 9.69 6.65
C HIS A 73 -0.16 10.65 7.78
N ARG A 74 0.80 10.25 8.61
CA ARG A 74 1.24 11.06 9.75
C ARG A 74 1.93 12.36 9.31
N GLU A 75 2.86 12.28 8.37
CA GLU A 75 3.66 13.45 7.99
C GLU A 75 2.82 14.48 7.21
N LEU A 76 1.90 14.05 6.34
CA LEU A 76 0.97 14.99 5.68
C LEU A 76 0.06 15.70 6.69
N GLN A 77 -0.40 15.00 7.73
CA GLN A 77 -1.17 15.62 8.81
C GLN A 77 -0.32 16.64 9.61
N HIS A 78 0.92 16.30 9.95
CA HIS A 78 1.83 17.21 10.63
C HIS A 78 2.12 18.48 9.82
N LEU A 79 2.22 18.35 8.49
CA LEU A 79 2.40 19.48 7.58
C LEU A 79 1.13 20.32 7.42
N GLY A 80 -0.01 19.89 7.97
CA GLY A 80 -1.30 20.54 7.73
C GLY A 80 -1.75 20.44 6.27
N SER A 81 -1.27 19.43 5.54
CA SER A 81 -1.57 19.25 4.13
C SER A 81 -3.07 18.98 3.93
N PRO A 82 -3.70 19.58 2.90
CA PRO A 82 -5.06 19.22 2.52
C PRO A 82 -5.15 17.85 1.82
N VAL A 83 -4.02 17.22 1.49
CA VAL A 83 -3.97 15.90 0.88
C VAL A 83 -4.10 14.84 1.97
N ARG A 84 -5.02 13.89 1.75
CA ARG A 84 -5.29 12.81 2.70
C ARG A 84 -4.79 11.48 2.18
N VAL A 85 -4.10 10.75 3.06
CA VAL A 85 -3.80 9.33 2.89
C VAL A 85 -4.69 8.54 3.85
N PRO A 86 -5.29 7.41 3.45
CA PRO A 86 -6.11 6.61 4.35
C PRO A 86 -5.32 6.15 5.58
N GLY A 87 -5.88 6.34 6.76
CA GLY A 87 -5.34 5.76 8.00
C GLY A 87 -5.51 4.25 8.03
N ILE A 88 -4.51 3.53 8.56
CA ILE A 88 -4.58 2.08 8.75
C ILE A 88 -5.10 1.81 10.16
N PHE A 89 -6.14 0.98 10.28
CA PHE A 89 -6.66 0.51 11.57
C PHE A 89 -5.95 -0.78 11.99
N TYR A 90 -5.85 -1.71 11.05
CA TYR A 90 -5.38 -3.06 11.30
C TYR A 90 -4.71 -3.64 10.06
N ALA A 91 -3.68 -4.45 10.26
CA ALA A 91 -3.10 -5.28 9.21
C ALA A 91 -2.65 -6.61 9.80
N CYS A 92 -2.77 -7.67 9.03
CA CYS A 92 -2.27 -8.98 9.42
C CYS A 92 -1.74 -9.76 8.24
N GLU A 93 -0.88 -10.70 8.56
CA GLU A 93 -0.31 -11.64 7.62
C GLU A 93 -0.69 -13.05 8.05
N MET A 94 -1.25 -13.81 7.12
CA MET A 94 -1.77 -15.16 7.39
C MET A 94 -0.93 -16.16 6.62
N GLY A 95 -0.34 -17.13 7.34
CA GLY A 95 0.54 -18.13 6.75
C GLY A 95 0.66 -19.40 7.56
N LYS A 96 1.45 -20.34 7.05
CA LYS A 96 1.85 -21.52 7.82
C LYS A 96 3.01 -21.15 8.77
N PRO A 97 2.94 -21.47 10.06
CA PRO A 97 4.05 -21.25 10.99
C PRO A 97 5.36 -21.90 10.50
N GLY A 98 6.49 -21.19 10.66
CA GLY A 98 7.83 -21.72 10.35
C GLY A 98 8.23 -21.73 8.88
N ILE A 99 7.40 -21.19 7.98
CA ILE A 99 7.75 -20.99 6.57
C ILE A 99 8.02 -19.50 6.33
N THR A 100 9.23 -19.16 5.91
CA THR A 100 9.58 -17.83 5.40
C THR A 100 9.06 -17.67 3.97
N TYR A 101 8.68 -16.43 3.64
CA TYR A 101 8.02 -16.01 2.39
C TYR A 101 8.47 -16.81 1.15
N ASN A 102 7.58 -17.66 0.65
CA ASN A 102 7.67 -18.29 -0.66
C ASN A 102 6.33 -18.05 -1.37
N PHE A 103 6.36 -17.49 -2.58
CA PHE A 103 5.17 -17.24 -3.40
C PHE A 103 4.33 -18.49 -3.66
N GLU A 104 4.91 -19.70 -3.51
CA GLU A 104 4.21 -20.98 -3.65
C GLU A 104 3.41 -21.40 -2.41
N VAL A 105 3.55 -20.69 -1.28
CA VAL A 105 2.94 -21.08 0.01
C VAL A 105 1.85 -20.09 0.35
N ASN A 106 0.65 -20.61 0.70
CA ASN A 106 -0.57 -19.91 1.11
C ASN A 106 -0.36 -18.78 2.14
N TYR A 107 0.18 -17.67 1.67
CA TYR A 107 0.57 -16.53 2.49
C TYR A 107 -0.20 -15.31 2.01
N LYS A 108 -1.11 -14.78 2.82
CA LYS A 108 -2.01 -13.71 2.41
C LYS A 108 -1.95 -12.58 3.41
N SER A 109 -1.63 -11.40 2.92
CA SER A 109 -1.56 -10.19 3.74
C SER A 109 -2.84 -9.39 3.56
N TYR A 110 -3.23 -8.69 4.61
CA TYR A 110 -4.45 -7.90 4.69
C TYR A 110 -4.12 -6.55 5.34
N ILE A 111 -4.62 -5.46 4.75
CA ILE A 111 -4.53 -4.11 5.30
C ILE A 111 -5.95 -3.54 5.33
N VAL A 112 -6.45 -3.28 6.52
CA VAL A 112 -7.75 -2.67 6.81
C VAL A 112 -7.52 -1.19 7.12
N MET A 113 -8.06 -0.33 6.27
CA MET A 113 -7.83 1.12 6.30
C MET A 113 -9.12 1.90 6.06
N GLU A 114 -9.07 3.22 6.27
CA GLU A 114 -10.16 4.14 5.95
C GLU A 114 -10.66 3.96 4.50
N TYR A 115 -11.97 3.89 4.31
CA TYR A 115 -12.56 4.01 2.98
C TYR A 115 -12.61 5.48 2.55
N VAL A 116 -11.97 5.80 1.42
CA VAL A 116 -12.05 7.13 0.81
C VAL A 116 -13.14 7.13 -0.25
N SER A 117 -14.27 7.79 0.05
CA SER A 117 -15.37 7.93 -0.89
C SER A 117 -15.00 8.84 -2.06
N GLY A 118 -15.34 8.43 -3.27
CA GLY A 118 -15.19 9.25 -4.47
C GLY A 118 -14.85 8.46 -5.71
N LYS A 119 -14.53 9.17 -6.79
CA LYS A 119 -13.99 8.57 -8.01
C LYS A 119 -12.48 8.75 -8.05
N THR A 120 -11.78 7.77 -8.62
CA THR A 120 -10.36 7.89 -8.95
C THR A 120 -10.15 8.96 -10.02
N ALA A 121 -8.92 9.48 -10.12
CA ALA A 121 -8.57 10.43 -11.18
C ALA A 121 -8.84 9.85 -12.59
N ALA A 122 -8.54 8.57 -12.82
CA ALA A 122 -8.84 7.88 -14.08
C ALA A 122 -10.34 7.92 -14.42
N LYS A 123 -11.20 7.54 -13.48
CA LYS A 123 -12.66 7.59 -13.67
C LYS A 123 -13.18 9.01 -13.92
N TRP A 124 -12.55 10.02 -13.30
CA TRP A 124 -12.88 11.42 -13.60
C TRP A 124 -12.48 11.80 -15.02
N LEU A 125 -11.27 11.44 -15.45
CA LEU A 125 -10.75 11.71 -16.79
C LEU A 125 -11.56 11.01 -17.89
N GLU A 126 -11.98 9.76 -17.66
CA GLU A 126 -12.86 9.01 -18.57
C GLU A 126 -14.25 9.64 -18.68
N SER A 127 -14.71 10.36 -17.65
CA SER A 127 -16.07 10.91 -17.61
C SER A 127 -16.23 12.29 -18.26
N THR A 128 -15.15 12.87 -18.80
CA THR A 128 -15.18 14.22 -19.38
C THR A 128 -14.31 14.29 -20.62
N GLU A 129 -14.80 14.94 -21.68
CA GLU A 129 -13.97 15.27 -22.85
C GLU A 129 -13.43 16.70 -22.83
N ASP A 130 -13.96 17.55 -21.94
CA ASP A 130 -13.51 18.94 -21.80
C ASP A 130 -12.03 19.02 -21.39
N PRO A 131 -11.15 19.58 -22.24
CA PRO A 131 -9.73 19.72 -21.95
C PRO A 131 -9.46 20.56 -20.69
N ALA A 132 -10.27 21.60 -20.42
CA ALA A 132 -10.09 22.45 -19.25
C ALA A 132 -10.39 21.67 -17.95
N HIS A 133 -11.39 20.80 -17.96
CA HIS A 133 -11.67 19.91 -16.85
C HIS A 133 -10.56 18.87 -16.66
N LYS A 134 -10.06 18.23 -17.74
CA LYS A 134 -8.93 17.29 -17.66
C LYS A 134 -7.70 17.96 -17.02
N GLU A 135 -7.37 19.17 -17.45
CA GLU A 135 -6.27 19.96 -16.88
C GLU A 135 -6.46 20.24 -15.39
N ARG A 136 -7.68 20.56 -14.93
CA ARG A 136 -7.96 20.74 -13.49
C ARG A 136 -7.73 19.46 -12.69
N ILE A 137 -8.03 18.29 -13.26
CA ILE A 137 -7.77 16.99 -12.62
C ILE A 137 -6.25 16.76 -12.53
N TYR A 138 -5.50 16.99 -13.61
CA TYR A 138 -4.04 16.86 -13.61
C TYR A 138 -3.38 17.79 -12.59
N ARG A 139 -3.83 19.04 -12.47
CA ARG A 139 -3.33 19.97 -11.44
C ARG A 139 -3.55 19.48 -10.02
N LYS A 140 -4.70 18.84 -9.74
CA LYS A 140 -4.96 18.24 -8.42
C LYS A 140 -4.04 17.05 -8.13
N VAL A 141 -3.74 16.23 -9.14
CA VAL A 141 -2.79 15.12 -9.01
C VAL A 141 -1.37 15.67 -8.77
N ALA A 142 -0.94 16.64 -9.58
CA ALA A 142 0.36 17.28 -9.43
C ALA A 142 0.52 17.93 -8.04
N PHE A 143 -0.50 18.64 -7.58
CA PHE A 143 -0.53 19.21 -6.24
C PHE A 143 -0.41 18.13 -5.16
N ALA A 144 -1.13 17.02 -5.28
CA ALA A 144 -1.01 15.92 -4.32
C ALA A 144 0.40 15.32 -4.26
N LEU A 145 1.07 15.21 -5.40
CA LEU A 145 2.48 14.78 -5.46
C LEU A 145 3.43 15.82 -4.84
N SER A 146 3.19 17.11 -5.09
CA SER A 146 3.98 18.18 -4.47
C SER A 146 3.91 18.14 -2.94
N GLU A 147 2.73 17.89 -2.37
CA GLU A 147 2.57 17.77 -0.91
C GLU A 147 3.31 16.56 -0.34
N LEU A 148 3.35 15.43 -1.05
CA LEU A 148 4.16 14.28 -0.65
C LEU A 148 5.66 14.59 -0.67
N HIS A 149 6.14 15.43 -1.59
CA HIS A 149 7.55 15.86 -1.62
C HIS A 149 7.94 16.80 -0.48
N LEU A 150 6.97 17.38 0.24
CA LEU A 150 7.25 18.20 1.41
C LEU A 150 7.56 17.36 2.67
N ILE A 151 7.31 16.04 2.62
CA ILE A 151 7.66 15.15 3.73
C ILE A 151 9.19 15.15 3.90
N PRO A 152 9.71 15.48 5.10
CA PRO A 152 11.14 15.60 5.31
C PRO A 152 11.83 14.23 5.20
N VAL A 153 12.92 14.20 4.43
CA VAL A 153 13.82 13.06 4.36
C VAL A 153 14.96 13.29 5.37
N PRO A 154 15.26 12.34 6.27
CA PRO A 154 16.41 12.47 7.17
C PRO A 154 17.71 12.68 6.38
N LEU A 155 18.61 13.53 6.90
CA LEU A 155 19.85 13.92 6.21
C LEU A 155 20.79 12.73 5.93
N ASP A 156 20.73 11.70 6.75
CA ASP A 156 21.51 10.46 6.65
C ASP A 156 20.68 9.29 6.10
N ALA A 157 19.50 9.57 5.53
CA ALA A 157 18.68 8.53 4.92
C ALA A 157 19.36 7.97 3.68
N ARG A 158 19.58 6.65 3.68
CA ARG A 158 19.94 5.89 2.49
C ARG A 158 18.70 5.45 1.72
N PRO A 159 18.80 5.14 0.40
CA PRO A 159 17.69 4.60 -0.35
C PRO A 159 17.30 3.20 0.15
N VAL A 160 16.17 3.11 0.83
CA VAL A 160 15.67 1.88 1.45
C VAL A 160 14.15 1.93 1.57
N ALA A 161 13.48 0.79 1.65
CA ALA A 161 12.06 0.78 1.99
C ALA A 161 11.84 1.38 3.40
N THR A 162 10.67 1.97 3.67
CA THR A 162 10.39 2.64 4.96
C THR A 162 10.58 1.73 6.17
N GLY A 163 10.35 0.42 6.04
CA GLY A 163 10.62 -0.58 7.08
C GLY A 163 12.10 -1.04 7.19
N GLY A 164 13.01 -0.45 6.42
CA GLY A 164 14.43 -0.82 6.37
C GLY A 164 14.79 -2.00 5.44
N GLY A 165 13.79 -2.60 4.78
CA GLY A 165 13.98 -3.69 3.82
C GLY A 165 14.45 -3.23 2.42
N CYS A 166 14.68 -4.20 1.53
CA CYS A 166 15.02 -3.91 0.13
C CYS A 166 13.93 -3.09 -0.55
N ILE A 167 14.34 -2.21 -1.48
CA ILE A 167 13.40 -1.46 -2.32
C ILE A 167 12.66 -2.46 -3.21
N ARG A 168 11.35 -2.32 -3.30
CA ARG A 168 10.52 -3.14 -4.20
C ARG A 168 9.87 -2.28 -5.26
N HIS A 169 10.05 -2.66 -6.51
CA HIS A 169 9.53 -1.94 -7.67
C HIS A 169 9.48 -2.89 -8.87
N CYS A 170 8.51 -2.70 -9.78
CA CYS A 170 8.38 -3.50 -11.01
C CYS A 170 9.55 -3.34 -12.00
N PHE A 171 10.50 -2.44 -11.73
CA PHE A 171 11.71 -2.25 -12.55
C PHE A 171 12.82 -3.23 -12.18
N PHE A 172 12.72 -3.89 -11.03
CA PHE A 172 13.69 -4.91 -10.62
C PHE A 172 13.18 -6.31 -10.95
N ASP A 173 14.11 -7.22 -11.24
CA ASP A 173 13.82 -8.65 -11.32
C ASP A 173 13.15 -9.12 -10.01
N LEU A 174 12.12 -9.96 -10.14
CA LEU A 174 11.30 -10.43 -9.00
C LEU A 174 10.69 -9.29 -8.15
N GLN A 175 10.63 -8.07 -8.71
CA GLN A 175 10.14 -6.85 -8.08
C GLN A 175 10.91 -6.43 -6.82
N GLU A 176 12.16 -6.84 -6.66
CA GLU A 176 13.00 -6.50 -5.50
C GLU A 176 14.40 -6.08 -5.94
N ALA A 177 14.91 -4.99 -5.36
CA ALA A 177 16.25 -4.51 -5.64
C ALA A 177 17.29 -5.59 -5.30
N PRO A 178 18.28 -5.84 -6.19
CA PRO A 178 19.25 -6.92 -6.00
C PRO A 178 20.24 -6.66 -4.85
N ARG A 179 20.25 -5.44 -4.30
CA ARG A 179 21.10 -5.03 -3.19
C ARG A 179 20.47 -3.85 -2.43
N GLN A 180 20.96 -3.65 -1.21
CA GLN A 180 20.76 -2.40 -0.50
C GLN A 180 21.73 -1.34 -1.04
N TYR A 181 21.22 -0.12 -1.26
CA TYR A 181 22.04 1.01 -1.68
C TYR A 181 22.41 1.84 -0.46
N GLN A 182 23.66 2.30 -0.42
CA GLN A 182 24.12 3.17 0.66
C GLN A 182 23.88 4.64 0.34
N THR A 183 23.81 5.00 -0.95
CA THR A 183 23.61 6.37 -1.40
C THR A 183 22.67 6.44 -2.60
N THR A 184 22.09 7.61 -2.83
CA THR A 184 21.22 7.90 -3.99
C THR A 184 21.94 7.68 -5.32
N GLU A 185 23.24 7.98 -5.39
CA GLU A 185 24.05 7.85 -6.61
C GLU A 185 24.20 6.38 -7.00
N GLN A 186 24.30 5.47 -6.03
CA GLN A 186 24.37 4.04 -6.31
C GLN A 186 23.07 3.48 -6.89
N LEU A 187 21.92 4.01 -6.43
CA LEU A 187 20.61 3.64 -6.94
C LEU A 187 20.41 4.24 -8.34
N GLU A 188 20.70 5.53 -8.52
CA GLU A 188 20.61 6.21 -9.81
C GLU A 188 21.47 5.54 -10.88
N LEU A 189 22.73 5.23 -10.58
CA LEU A 189 23.62 4.56 -11.52
C LEU A 189 23.04 3.21 -11.97
N HIS A 190 22.44 2.44 -11.05
CA HIS A 190 21.84 1.17 -11.40
C HIS A 190 20.58 1.36 -12.28
N LEU A 191 19.69 2.29 -11.92
CA LEU A 191 18.49 2.56 -12.73
C LEU A 191 18.85 3.05 -14.14
N ASN A 192 19.90 3.87 -14.27
CA ASN A 192 20.37 4.35 -15.58
C ASN A 192 20.97 3.22 -16.45
N LEU A 193 21.60 2.21 -15.84
CA LEU A 193 22.08 1.03 -16.58
C LEU A 193 20.93 0.16 -17.09
N ILE A 194 19.81 0.08 -16.36
CA ILE A 194 18.62 -0.65 -16.78
C ILE A 194 17.92 0.08 -17.94
N ASN A 195 17.84 1.42 -17.91
CA ASN A 195 17.21 2.23 -18.96
C ASN A 195 18.02 2.35 -20.27
N ALA A 196 19.27 1.88 -20.28
CA ALA A 196 20.15 1.88 -21.46
C ALA A 196 20.09 0.57 -22.28
N LEU A 197 19.24 -0.37 -21.88
CA LEU A 197 18.97 -1.66 -22.53
C LEU A 197 17.56 -1.66 -23.16
#